data_AF-A0A1I5LP31-F1
#
_entry.id   AF-A0A1I5LP31-F1
#
_cell.length_a   1.000
_cell.length_b   1.000
_cell.length_c   1.000
_cell.angle_alpha   90.00
_cell.angle_beta   90.00
_cell.angle_gamma   90.00
#
_symmetry.space_group_name_H-M   'P 1'
#
loop_
_entity.id
_entity.type
_entity.pdbx_description
1 polymer ?
#
loop_
_entity_poly.entity_id
_entity_poly.type
_entity_poly.pdbx_seq_one_letter_code
_entity_poly.pdbx_strand_id
1 'polypeptide(L)'
;MSHSRNTDPMQASPRCGARTRNGETCRAPALRGKLRCRMHGGAWGSGAPFGNGNAVKHGYFTSEAIEERKFVRTVLIEAETFLRKLPAGSLSNGNPDVSGTPHSAAGTDSPRPHLTKAGK
;
A
#
# COMPACT_ATOMS: atom_id res chain seq x y z
N MET A 1 9.29 54.30 -14.12
CA MET A 1 8.07 53.54 -14.45
C MET A 1 7.63 52.71 -13.26
N SER A 2 6.55 53.10 -12.57
CA SER A 2 5.90 52.30 -11.53
C SER A 2 4.68 51.61 -12.14
N HIS A 3 4.78 50.31 -12.41
CA HIS A 3 3.62 49.52 -12.81
C HIS A 3 2.91 49.00 -11.56
N SER A 4 1.63 49.32 -11.41
CA SER A 4 0.79 48.77 -10.34
C SER A 4 0.70 47.25 -10.50
N ARG A 5 1.10 46.50 -9.46
CA ARG A 5 0.97 45.05 -9.43
C ARG A 5 -0.36 44.68 -8.79
N ASN A 6 -1.24 44.02 -9.54
CA ASN A 6 -2.41 43.38 -8.96
C ASN A 6 -1.96 42.10 -8.21
N THR A 7 -1.90 42.16 -6.89
CA THR A 7 -1.46 41.05 -6.02
C THR A 7 -2.59 40.37 -5.26
N ASP A 8 -3.82 40.87 -5.36
CA ASP A 8 -4.96 40.39 -4.57
C ASP A 8 -5.23 38.89 -4.78
N PRO A 9 -5.21 38.34 -6.01
CA PRO A 9 -5.40 36.89 -6.20
C PRO A 9 -4.31 36.06 -5.52
N MET A 10 -3.08 36.58 -5.49
CA MET A 10 -1.96 35.91 -4.83
C MET A 10 -2.09 35.95 -3.31
N GLN A 11 -2.77 36.93 -2.73
CA GLN A 11 -2.99 37.04 -1.27
C GLN A 11 -4.19 36.22 -0.83
N ALA A 12 -5.30 36.29 -1.59
CA ALA A 12 -6.55 35.57 -1.31
C ALA A 12 -6.43 34.04 -1.48
N SER A 13 -5.48 33.56 -2.29
CA SER A 13 -5.28 32.12 -2.47
C SER A 13 -4.84 31.41 -1.17
N PRO A 14 -5.32 30.19 -0.90
CA PRO A 14 -4.74 29.36 0.16
C PRO A 14 -3.26 29.08 -0.10
N ARG A 15 -2.48 28.91 0.97
CA ARG A 15 -1.05 28.54 0.89
C ARG A 15 -0.89 27.05 0.65
N CYS A 16 0.14 26.68 -0.12
CA CYS A 16 0.43 25.29 -0.45
C CYS A 16 0.66 24.39 0.77
N GLY A 17 1.37 24.85 1.78
CA GLY A 17 1.62 24.10 3.02
C GLY A 17 2.40 22.78 2.88
N ALA A 18 3.03 22.50 1.74
CA ALA A 18 3.89 21.32 1.60
C ALA A 18 5.20 21.53 2.37
N ARG A 19 5.77 20.46 2.93
CA ARG A 19 7.07 20.55 3.63
C ARG A 19 8.19 20.79 2.61
N THR A 20 8.89 21.90 2.78
CA THR A 20 10.05 22.28 1.95
C THR A 20 11.30 21.51 2.39
N ARG A 21 12.38 21.60 1.60
CA ARG A 21 13.68 20.98 1.92
C ARG A 21 14.25 21.47 3.26
N ASN A 22 13.96 22.71 3.65
CA ASN A 22 14.42 23.31 4.89
C ASN A 22 13.51 22.97 6.09
N GLY A 23 12.51 22.12 5.91
CA GLY A 23 11.57 21.71 6.96
C GLY A 23 10.37 22.63 7.15
N GLU A 24 10.41 23.86 6.62
CA GLU A 24 9.31 24.81 6.72
C GLU A 24 8.13 24.47 5.78
N THR A 25 6.96 25.05 6.05
CA THR A 25 5.77 24.94 5.19
C THR A 25 5.86 25.88 3.98
N CYS A 26 5.47 25.39 2.81
CA CYS A 26 5.49 26.15 1.57
C CYS A 26 4.46 27.29 1.60
N ARG A 27 4.95 28.53 1.46
CA ARG A 27 4.14 29.76 1.44
C ARG A 27 3.68 30.20 0.04
N ALA A 28 4.00 29.43 -1.00
CA ALA A 28 3.52 29.72 -2.35
C ALA A 28 1.98 29.57 -2.43
N PRO A 29 1.29 30.40 -3.24
CA PRO A 29 -0.15 30.24 -3.45
C PRO A 29 -0.44 28.89 -4.12
N ALA A 30 -1.48 28.21 -3.66
CA ALA A 30 -1.98 26.99 -4.29
C ALA A 30 -2.54 27.31 -5.69
N LEU A 31 -2.52 26.33 -6.60
CA LEU A 31 -3.19 26.51 -7.89
C LEU A 31 -4.72 26.57 -7.67
N ARG A 32 -5.42 27.33 -8.52
CA ARG A 32 -6.89 27.44 -8.49
C ARG A 32 -7.52 26.04 -8.49
N GLY A 33 -8.40 25.78 -7.51
CA GLY A 33 -9.08 24.49 -7.34
C GLY A 33 -8.19 23.35 -6.80
N LYS A 34 -6.96 23.64 -6.37
CA LYS A 34 -6.01 22.64 -5.85
C LYS A 34 -5.50 23.03 -4.47
N LEU A 35 -4.98 22.03 -3.75
CA LEU A 35 -4.43 22.20 -2.41
C LEU A 35 -2.93 22.59 -2.41
N ARG A 36 -2.21 22.35 -3.51
CA ARG A 36 -0.76 22.55 -3.58
C ARG A 36 -0.39 23.54 -4.69
N CYS A 37 0.79 24.16 -4.57
CA CYS A 37 1.34 25.03 -5.59
C CYS A 37 1.92 24.23 -6.77
N ARG A 38 2.26 24.91 -7.86
CA ARG A 38 2.84 24.31 -9.07
C ARG A 38 4.04 23.42 -8.76
N MET A 39 4.90 23.85 -7.83
CA MET A 39 6.16 23.18 -7.48
C MET A 39 5.97 21.94 -6.59
N HIS A 40 4.85 21.84 -5.86
CA HIS A 40 4.59 20.75 -4.91
C HIS A 40 3.41 19.87 -5.34
N GLY A 41 3.34 19.56 -6.64
CA GLY A 41 2.32 18.66 -7.18
C GLY A 41 0.96 19.31 -7.44
N GLY A 42 0.91 20.62 -7.62
CA GLY A 42 -0.28 21.34 -8.08
C GLY A 42 -0.36 21.54 -9.59
N ALA A 43 0.72 21.28 -10.34
CA ALA A 43 0.73 21.48 -11.79
C ALA A 43 -0.31 20.60 -12.52
N TRP A 44 -0.72 20.98 -13.73
CA TRP A 44 -1.50 20.08 -14.58
C TRP A 44 -0.65 18.86 -14.93
N GLY A 45 -1.25 17.66 -14.88
CA GLY A 45 -0.51 16.41 -15.06
C GLY A 45 0.47 16.07 -13.93
N SER A 46 0.40 16.73 -12.78
CA SER A 46 1.22 16.36 -11.62
C SER A 46 0.75 15.04 -11.00
N GLY A 47 1.70 14.14 -10.73
CA GLY A 47 1.43 12.82 -10.17
C GLY A 47 1.80 11.72 -11.16
N ALA A 48 1.72 10.46 -10.71
CA ALA A 48 1.90 9.34 -11.61
C ALA A 48 0.70 9.25 -12.57
N PRO A 49 0.92 8.94 -13.86
CA PRO A 49 -0.18 8.67 -14.78
C PRO A 49 -0.95 7.42 -14.34
N PHE A 50 -2.20 7.32 -14.78
CA PHE A 50 -2.98 6.10 -14.62
C PHE A 50 -2.26 4.92 -15.30
N GLY A 51 -2.22 3.76 -14.65
CA GLY A 51 -1.54 2.58 -15.18
C GLY A 51 0.00 2.65 -15.14
N ASN A 52 0.60 3.57 -14.39
CA ASN A 52 2.06 3.66 -14.28
C ASN A 52 2.68 2.38 -13.68
N GLY A 53 3.38 1.61 -14.52
CA GLY A 53 4.14 0.43 -14.12
C GLY A 53 5.40 0.75 -13.30
N ASN A 54 5.94 1.97 -13.37
CA ASN A 54 7.19 2.33 -12.65
C ASN A 54 7.03 2.30 -11.12
N ALA A 55 5.80 2.35 -10.61
CA ALA A 55 5.53 2.21 -9.18
C ALA A 55 5.56 0.75 -8.70
N VAL A 56 5.52 -0.22 -9.62
CA VAL A 56 5.58 -1.64 -9.31
C VAL A 56 7.01 -2.01 -8.95
N LYS A 57 7.23 -2.39 -7.68
CA LYS A 57 8.57 -2.77 -7.18
C LYS A 57 8.84 -4.27 -7.29
N HIS A 58 7.91 -5.08 -6.78
CA HIS A 58 8.09 -6.53 -6.64
C HIS A 58 6.85 -7.33 -7.05
N GLY A 59 5.91 -6.72 -7.78
CA GLY A 59 4.70 -7.37 -8.32
C GLY A 59 3.64 -7.80 -7.29
N TYR A 60 4.02 -8.08 -6.04
CA TYR A 60 3.13 -8.64 -5.01
C TYR A 60 1.84 -7.85 -4.74
N PHE A 61 1.80 -6.54 -5.00
CA PHE A 61 0.62 -5.70 -4.78
C PHE A 61 -0.13 -5.31 -6.07
N THR A 62 0.17 -5.95 -7.21
CA THR A 62 -0.66 -5.80 -8.41
C THR A 62 -2.03 -6.43 -8.17
N SER A 63 -3.04 -5.96 -8.92
CA SER A 63 -4.40 -6.54 -8.86
C SER A 63 -4.37 -8.04 -9.15
N GLU A 64 -3.66 -8.44 -10.21
CA GLU A 64 -3.47 -9.82 -10.63
C GLU A 64 -2.86 -10.69 -9.53
N ALA A 65 -1.74 -10.27 -8.92
CA ALA A 65 -1.09 -11.04 -7.85
C ALA A 65 -1.95 -11.12 -6.58
N ILE A 66 -2.78 -10.11 -6.30
CA ILE A 66 -3.74 -10.15 -5.20
C ILE A 66 -4.87 -11.14 -5.49
N GLU A 67 -5.40 -11.16 -6.71
CA GLU A 67 -6.44 -12.07 -7.16
C GLU A 67 -5.97 -13.53 -7.13
N GLU A 68 -4.76 -13.79 -7.63
CA GLU A 68 -4.13 -15.10 -7.58
C GLU A 68 -3.99 -15.61 -6.14
N ARG A 69 -3.46 -14.79 -5.23
CA ARG A 69 -3.35 -15.18 -3.81
C ARG A 69 -4.69 -15.44 -3.16
N LYS A 70 -5.73 -14.65 -3.50
CA LYS A 70 -7.08 -14.89 -3.00
C LYS A 70 -7.60 -16.25 -3.49
N PHE A 71 -7.42 -16.55 -4.78
CA PHE A 71 -7.82 -17.82 -5.36
C PHE A 71 -7.08 -19.02 -4.74
N VAL A 72 -5.75 -18.94 -4.61
CA VAL A 72 -4.97 -20.00 -3.95
C VAL A 72 -5.46 -20.21 -2.52
N ARG A 73 -5.71 -19.12 -1.78
CA ARG A 73 -6.24 -19.20 -0.42
C ARG A 73 -7.62 -19.86 -0.36
N THR A 74 -8.53 -19.55 -1.29
CA THR A 74 -9.85 -20.19 -1.31
C THR A 74 -9.74 -21.68 -1.58
N VAL A 75 -8.93 -22.07 -2.57
CA VAL A 75 -8.69 -23.48 -2.89
C VAL A 75 -8.11 -24.25 -1.71
N LEU A 76 -7.12 -23.68 -1.01
CA LEU A 76 -6.53 -24.32 0.17
C LEU A 76 -7.55 -24.49 1.30
N ILE A 77 -8.35 -23.47 1.58
CA ILE A 77 -9.41 -23.55 2.60
C ILE A 77 -10.43 -24.62 2.21
N GLU A 78 -10.89 -24.64 0.97
CA GLU A 78 -11.84 -25.63 0.48
C GLU A 78 -11.28 -27.05 0.62
N ALA A 79 -10.03 -27.28 0.21
CA ALA A 79 -9.35 -28.55 0.36
C ALA A 79 -9.24 -28.99 1.83
N GLU A 80 -8.81 -28.11 2.72
CA GLU A 80 -8.73 -28.39 4.16
C GLU A 80 -10.10 -28.70 4.76
N THR A 81 -11.13 -27.95 4.38
CA THR A 81 -12.51 -28.20 4.86
C THR A 81 -13.05 -29.53 4.36
N PHE A 82 -12.72 -29.92 3.14
CA PHE A 82 -13.09 -31.21 2.56
C PHE A 82 -12.40 -32.35 3.30
N LEU A 83 -11.08 -32.29 3.46
CA LEU A 83 -10.30 -33.30 4.16
C LEU A 83 -10.77 -33.51 5.60
N ARG A 84 -11.16 -32.43 6.31
CA ARG A 84 -11.71 -32.51 7.67
C ARG A 84 -13.05 -33.24 7.75
N LYS A 85 -13.86 -33.19 6.68
CA LYS A 85 -15.19 -33.81 6.64
C LYS A 85 -15.15 -35.31 6.30
N LEU A 86 -14.01 -35.82 5.83
CA LEU A 86 -13.86 -37.23 5.56
C LEU A 86 -13.88 -38.00 6.90
N PRO A 87 -14.67 -39.09 7.01
CA PRO A 87 -14.60 -39.94 8.19
C PRO A 87 -13.18 -40.52 8.29
N ALA A 88 -12.65 -40.63 9.50
CA ALA A 88 -11.39 -41.32 9.76
C ALA A 88 -11.57 -42.82 9.43
N GLY A 89 -11.40 -43.16 8.15
CA GLY A 89 -11.62 -44.49 7.60
C GLY A 89 -10.32 -45.23 7.41
N SER A 90 -9.98 -46.06 8.41
CA SER A 90 -9.23 -47.32 8.32
C SER A 90 -8.31 -47.52 7.10
N LEU A 91 -7.11 -46.94 7.13
CA LEU A 91 -5.96 -47.53 6.45
C LEU A 91 -4.95 -47.91 7.52
N SER A 92 -5.03 -49.16 7.97
CA SER A 92 -3.86 -49.85 8.46
C SER A 92 -2.91 -50.00 7.28
N ASN A 93 -1.87 -49.19 7.22
CA ASN A 93 -0.63 -49.52 6.52
C ASN A 93 0.50 -48.85 7.29
N GLY A 94 1.53 -49.63 7.57
CA GLY A 94 2.48 -49.43 8.66
C GLY A 94 3.20 -48.08 8.65
N ASN A 95 3.54 -47.65 9.86
CA ASN A 95 4.55 -46.61 10.08
C ASN A 95 5.82 -46.93 9.28
N PRO A 96 6.31 -46.08 8.37
CA PRO A 96 7.74 -45.92 8.26
C PRO A 96 8.18 -45.17 9.53
N ASP A 97 9.05 -45.81 10.30
CA ASP A 97 9.88 -45.16 11.30
C ASP A 97 10.51 -43.90 10.67
N VAL A 98 10.02 -42.73 11.08
CA VAL A 98 10.70 -41.46 10.89
C VAL A 98 11.10 -40.94 12.26
N SER A 99 12.10 -41.60 12.83
CA SER A 99 13.06 -41.00 13.75
C SER A 99 13.75 -39.80 13.06
N GLY A 100 13.00 -38.70 12.93
CA GLY A 100 13.45 -37.40 12.45
C GLY A 100 13.09 -36.36 13.49
N THR A 101 14.06 -36.04 14.33
CA THR A 101 14.07 -35.01 15.37
C THR A 101 13.33 -33.72 14.92
N PRO A 102 12.42 -33.14 15.72
CA PRO A 102 11.91 -31.81 15.44
C PRO A 102 13.01 -30.77 15.71
N HIS A 103 13.57 -30.17 14.66
CA HIS A 103 14.26 -28.90 14.82
C HIS A 103 13.21 -27.80 14.99
N SER A 104 13.04 -27.36 16.23
CA SER A 104 12.31 -26.16 16.60
C SER A 104 12.74 -24.96 15.74
N ALA A 105 11.85 -24.47 14.88
CA ALA A 105 11.92 -23.11 14.36
C ALA A 105 10.80 -22.30 15.00
N ALA A 106 11.11 -21.72 16.16
CA ALA A 106 10.32 -20.64 16.73
C ALA A 106 10.45 -19.42 15.80
N GLY A 107 9.61 -19.36 14.77
CA GLY A 107 9.32 -18.16 14.01
C GLY A 107 8.13 -17.47 14.64
N THR A 108 8.36 -16.56 15.58
CA THR A 108 7.31 -15.71 16.12
C THR A 108 6.88 -14.74 15.02
N ASP A 109 5.80 -15.08 14.30
CA ASP A 109 5.09 -14.14 13.45
C ASP A 109 4.36 -13.15 14.35
N SER A 110 5.08 -12.13 14.81
CA SER A 110 4.46 -10.98 15.47
C SER A 110 3.60 -10.24 14.45
N PRO A 111 2.30 -10.02 14.69
CA PRO A 111 1.47 -9.27 13.76
C PRO A 111 2.02 -7.84 13.65
N ARG A 112 2.36 -7.44 12.41
CA ARG A 112 2.74 -6.05 12.11
C ARG A 112 1.62 -5.11 12.58
N PRO A 113 1.91 -4.07 13.37
CA PRO A 113 0.88 -3.10 13.72
C PRO A 113 0.37 -2.43 12.45
N HIS A 114 -0.95 -2.39 12.31
CA HIS A 114 -1.62 -1.56 11.32
C HIS A 114 -1.21 -0.11 11.56
N LEU A 115 -0.38 0.46 10.68
CA LEU A 115 -0.24 1.92 10.63
C LEU A 115 -1.58 2.49 10.17
N THR A 116 -2.38 2.95 11.13
CA THR A 116 -3.47 3.86 10.82
C THR A 116 -2.86 5.10 10.20
N LYS A 117 -3.28 5.39 8.98
CA LYS A 117 -2.94 6.62 8.27
C LYS A 117 -3.45 7.76 9.16
N ALA A 118 -2.52 8.49 9.79
CA ALA A 118 -2.88 9.71 10.49
C ALA A 118 -3.69 10.60 9.53
N GLY A 119 -4.87 10.98 10.00
CA GLY A 119 -5.79 11.84 9.28
C GLY A 119 -5.12 13.16 8.89
N LYS A 120 -5.69 13.74 7.83
CA LYS A 120 -5.43 15.10 7.36
C LYS A 120 -5.47 16.15 8.46
#